data_AF-A0A1S2R8Y6-F1
#
_entry.id   AF-A0A1S2R8Y6-F1
#
_cell.length_a   1.000
_cell.length_b   1.000
_cell.length_c   1.000
_cell.angle_alpha   90.00
_cell.angle_beta   90.00
_cell.angle_gamma   90.00
#
_symmetry.space_group_name_H-M   'P 1'
#
loop_
_entity.id
_entity.type
_entity.pdbx_description
1 polymer ?
#
loop_
_entity_poly.entity_id
_entity_poly.type
_entity_poly.pdbx_seq_one_letter_code
_entity_poly.pdbx_strand_id
1 'polypeptide(L)'
;MKPGSTEVSWGLRTDSPFYFSSKFNIENKTITIRGSQTTHDHLSPIKYSIVKLSKFGLSIEYFESVIFYGNHSEKELAYTFTLPNGTGYQLEIFNYCSFHSTGKIWIEKNEDLSKKIS
;
A
#
# COMPACT_ATOMS: atom_id res chain seq x y z
N MET A 1 11.06 -11.87 9.08
CA MET A 1 9.66 -11.54 8.76
C MET A 1 8.94 -11.29 10.08
N LYS A 2 8.32 -10.12 10.28
CA LYS A 2 7.58 -9.85 11.53
C LYS A 2 6.25 -10.63 11.51
N PRO A 3 5.82 -11.23 12.63
CA PRO A 3 4.46 -11.75 12.74
C PRO A 3 3.44 -10.67 12.36
N GLY A 4 2.49 -10.98 11.48
CA GLY A 4 1.44 -10.03 11.07
C GLY A 4 1.74 -9.14 9.87
N SER A 5 2.88 -9.31 9.18
CA SER A 5 3.14 -8.65 7.90
C SER A 5 2.61 -9.45 6.71
N THR A 6 1.87 -8.82 5.82
CA THR A 6 1.42 -9.43 4.54
C THR A 6 2.31 -8.95 3.40
N GLU A 7 2.91 -9.87 2.67
CA GLU A 7 3.66 -9.56 1.45
C GLU A 7 2.74 -9.39 0.25
N VAL A 8 3.01 -8.38 -0.57
CA VAL A 8 2.32 -8.08 -1.82
C VAL A 8 3.37 -7.83 -2.89
N SER A 9 3.34 -8.64 -3.94
CA SER A 9 4.09 -8.38 -5.18
C SER A 9 3.13 -7.86 -6.23
N TRP A 10 3.52 -6.81 -6.95
CA TRP A 10 2.65 -6.14 -7.91
C TRP A 10 3.42 -5.77 -9.19
N GLY A 11 2.68 -5.66 -10.28
CA GLY A 11 3.18 -5.21 -11.58
C GLY A 11 2.08 -4.45 -12.31
N LEU A 12 2.41 -3.28 -12.81
CA LEU A 12 1.52 -2.36 -13.50
C LEU A 12 1.95 -2.24 -14.96
N ARG A 13 0.96 -2.13 -15.84
CA ARG A 13 1.14 -2.05 -17.29
C ARG A 13 0.30 -0.92 -17.88
N THR A 14 0.53 -0.61 -19.15
CA THR A 14 -0.26 0.37 -19.91
C THR A 14 -1.75 0.06 -19.89
N ASP A 15 -2.11 -1.22 -20.01
CA ASP A 15 -3.47 -1.76 -20.04
C ASP A 15 -4.01 -2.13 -18.65
N SER A 16 -3.16 -2.07 -17.63
CA SER A 16 -3.51 -2.36 -16.23
C SER A 16 -2.72 -1.41 -15.30
N PRO A 17 -3.14 -0.13 -15.19
CA PRO A 17 -2.38 0.89 -14.48
C PRO A 17 -2.59 0.84 -12.96
N PHE A 18 -3.39 -0.11 -12.46
CA PHE A 18 -3.66 -0.26 -11.03
C PHE A 18 -3.57 -1.72 -10.57
N TYR A 19 -3.26 -1.88 -9.30
CA TYR A 19 -3.30 -3.14 -8.57
C TYR A 19 -4.01 -2.93 -7.24
N PHE A 20 -4.84 -3.89 -6.82
CA PHE A 20 -5.43 -3.93 -5.50
C PHE A 20 -4.91 -5.14 -4.71
N SER A 21 -4.43 -4.90 -3.50
CA SER A 21 -4.08 -5.99 -2.58
C SER A 21 -5.32 -6.76 -2.13
N SER A 22 -5.11 -7.93 -1.51
CA SER A 22 -6.14 -8.56 -0.70
C SER A 22 -6.61 -7.64 0.42
N LYS A 23 -7.85 -7.85 0.87
CA LYS A 23 -8.44 -7.09 1.98
C LYS A 23 -7.70 -7.35 3.29
N PHE A 24 -7.54 -6.31 4.09
CA PHE A 24 -6.97 -6.36 5.43
C PHE A 24 -7.75 -5.50 6.43
N ASN A 25 -7.45 -5.71 7.70
CA ASN A 25 -8.02 -4.95 8.81
C ASN A 25 -6.95 -3.99 9.36
N ILE A 26 -7.40 -2.81 9.78
CA ILE A 26 -6.59 -1.84 10.50
C ILE A 26 -6.99 -1.89 11.97
N GLU A 27 -5.99 -2.17 12.79
CA GLU A 27 -6.04 -2.14 14.26
C GLU A 27 -5.03 -1.09 14.71
N ASN A 28 -5.28 -0.40 15.83
CA ASN A 28 -4.39 0.66 16.36
C ASN A 28 -4.21 1.87 15.44
N LYS A 29 -5.21 2.15 14.61
CA LYS A 29 -5.34 3.33 13.75
C LYS A 29 -4.17 3.57 12.79
N THR A 30 -3.28 2.61 12.60
CA THR A 30 -2.10 2.79 11.76
C THR A 30 -1.75 1.53 11.00
N ILE A 31 -1.16 1.72 9.83
CA ILE A 31 -0.59 0.64 9.04
C ILE A 31 0.62 1.16 8.28
N THR A 32 1.67 0.35 8.20
CA THR A 32 2.90 0.75 7.55
C THR A 32 3.10 -0.09 6.30
N ILE A 33 3.38 0.55 5.17
CA ILE A 33 3.94 -0.13 4.00
C ILE A 33 5.45 0.03 4.02
N ARG A 34 6.17 -1.03 3.67
CA ARG A 34 7.61 -1.00 3.39
C ARG A 34 7.89 -1.82 2.16
N GLY A 35 8.87 -1.47 1.35
CA GLY A 35 9.14 -2.26 0.17
C GLY A 35 10.06 -1.63 -0.83
N SER A 36 9.96 -2.10 -2.06
CA SER A 36 10.72 -1.63 -3.21
C SER A 36 9.79 -1.38 -4.39
N GLN A 37 10.23 -0.50 -5.28
CA GLN A 37 9.60 -0.30 -6.58
C GLN A 37 10.65 -0.06 -7.65
N THR A 38 10.31 -0.45 -8.87
CA THR A 38 11.05 -0.16 -10.09
C THR A 38 10.08 0.46 -11.09
N THR A 39 10.44 1.63 -11.59
CA THR A 39 9.68 2.44 -12.54
C THR A 39 10.50 2.66 -13.81
N HIS A 40 9.90 3.32 -14.81
CA HIS A 40 10.58 3.66 -16.05
C HIS A 40 11.74 4.65 -15.86
N ASP A 41 11.50 5.72 -15.11
CA ASP A 41 12.48 6.74 -14.77
C ASP A 41 12.24 7.34 -13.37
N HIS A 42 13.09 8.28 -12.97
CA HIS A 42 13.03 8.96 -11.68
C HIS A 42 11.86 9.93 -11.52
N LEU A 43 11.15 10.28 -12.59
CA LEU A 43 9.99 11.18 -12.58
C LEU A 43 8.67 10.41 -12.59
N SER A 44 8.71 9.10 -12.85
CA SER A 44 7.55 8.23 -12.89
C SER A 44 6.97 8.03 -11.48
N PRO A 45 5.74 8.50 -11.20
CA PRO A 45 5.14 8.40 -9.88
C PRO A 45 4.30 7.14 -9.72
N ILE A 46 4.48 6.47 -8.59
CA ILE A 46 3.59 5.40 -8.12
C ILE A 46 2.85 5.90 -6.88
N LYS A 47 1.52 5.85 -6.93
CA LYS A 47 0.67 6.19 -5.80
C LYS A 47 0.24 4.93 -5.07
N TYR A 48 0.34 4.98 -3.74
CA TYR A 48 -0.15 3.97 -2.83
C TYR A 48 -1.30 4.59 -2.04
N SER A 49 -2.51 4.08 -2.22
CA SER A 49 -3.72 4.57 -1.54
C SER A 49 -4.30 3.48 -0.65
N ILE A 50 -4.75 3.85 0.55
CA ILE A 50 -5.61 2.98 1.36
C ILE A 50 -7.06 3.26 1.00
N VAL A 51 -7.77 2.22 0.58
CA VAL A 51 -9.13 2.32 0.02
C VAL A 51 -10.08 1.28 0.61
N LYS A 52 -11.38 1.49 0.42
CA LYS A 52 -12.41 0.45 0.53
C LYS A 52 -13.25 0.41 -0.74
N LEU A 53 -13.45 -0.80 -1.26
CA LEU A 53 -14.44 -1.05 -2.31
C LEU A 53 -15.81 -1.22 -1.66
N SER A 54 -16.82 -0.52 -2.19
CA SER A 54 -18.21 -0.67 -1.72
C SER A 54 -18.74 -2.09 -1.96
N LYS A 55 -19.87 -2.45 -1.32
CA LYS A 55 -20.44 -3.81 -1.30
C LYS A 55 -20.67 -4.44 -2.69
N PHE A 56 -20.68 -3.63 -3.75
CA PHE A 56 -20.85 -4.07 -5.14
C PHE A 56 -19.69 -3.66 -6.06
N GLY A 57 -18.59 -3.13 -5.50
CA GLY A 57 -17.44 -2.65 -6.28
C GLY A 57 -17.74 -1.42 -7.15
N LEU A 58 -18.89 -0.77 -6.96
CA LEU A 58 -19.35 0.35 -7.79
C LEU A 58 -18.72 1.69 -7.40
N SER A 59 -18.06 1.74 -6.24
CA SER A 59 -17.38 2.94 -5.76
C SER A 59 -16.17 2.58 -4.90
N ILE A 60 -15.20 3.48 -4.94
CA ILE A 60 -13.97 3.40 -4.15
C ILE A 60 -14.02 4.55 -3.13
N GLU A 61 -13.96 4.21 -1.86
CA GLU A 61 -13.75 5.17 -0.77
C GLU A 61 -12.24 5.28 -0.53
N TYR A 62 -11.69 6.49 -0.68
CA TYR A 62 -10.27 6.77 -0.45
C TYR A 62 -10.08 7.38 0.93
N PHE A 63 -9.07 6.91 1.66
CA PHE A 63 -8.78 7.41 3.00
C PHE A 63 -7.50 8.24 3.06
N GLU A 64 -6.38 7.67 2.63
CA GLU A 64 -5.07 8.32 2.66
C GLU A 64 -4.21 7.78 1.51
N SER A 65 -3.26 8.57 1.03
CA SER A 65 -2.36 8.15 -0.03
C SER A 65 -0.99 8.81 0.06
N VAL A 66 0.03 8.12 -0.44
CA VAL A 66 1.40 8.62 -0.60
C VAL A 66 1.87 8.36 -2.02
N ILE A 67 2.75 9.23 -2.53
CA ILE A 67 3.35 9.10 -3.87
C ILE A 67 4.86 8.94 -3.71
N PHE A 68 5.42 7.94 -4.39
CA PHE A 68 6.87 7.72 -4.52
C PHE A 68 7.27 7.86 -5.98
N TYR A 69 8.36 8.58 -6.23
CA TYR A 69 8.89 8.85 -7.57
C TYR A 69 10.14 8.01 -7.81
N GLY A 70 10.20 7.34 -8.95
CA GLY A 70 11.40 6.61 -9.34
C GLY A 70 11.57 5.26 -8.66
N ASN A 71 12.78 4.72 -8.76
CA ASN A 71 13.14 3.45 -8.16
C ASN A 71 13.40 3.63 -6.65
N HIS A 72 12.94 2.67 -5.85
CA HIS A 72 13.26 2.59 -4.43
C HIS A 72 13.64 1.16 -4.07
N SER A 73 14.69 1.02 -3.27
CA SER A 73 15.05 -0.25 -2.62
C SER A 73 14.18 -0.51 -1.38
N GLU A 74 14.25 -1.75 -0.86
CA GLU A 74 13.47 -2.21 0.30
C GLU A 74 13.59 -1.33 1.56
N LYS A 75 14.69 -0.59 1.68
CA LYS A 75 14.98 0.27 2.85
C LYS A 75 14.48 1.70 2.68
N GLU A 76 14.16 2.12 1.45
CA GLU A 76 13.86 3.51 1.11
C GLU A 76 12.37 3.79 1.01
N LEU A 77 11.58 2.83 0.53
CA LEU A 77 10.13 2.97 0.49
C LEU A 77 9.55 2.50 1.82
N ALA A 78 9.18 3.46 2.66
CA ALA A 78 8.45 3.22 3.90
C ALA A 78 7.48 4.36 4.16
N TYR A 79 6.22 4.04 4.47
CA TYR A 79 5.22 5.03 4.84
C TYR A 79 4.22 4.47 5.83
N THR A 80 3.84 5.27 6.83
CA THR A 80 2.83 4.90 7.83
C THR A 80 1.59 5.75 7.62
N PHE A 81 0.48 5.09 7.34
CA PHE A 81 -0.84 5.69 7.22
C PHE A 81 -1.50 5.78 8.61
N THR A 82 -2.29 6.83 8.84
CA THR A 82 -3.08 7.04 10.06
C THR A 82 -4.56 7.09 9.73
N LEU A 83 -5.29 6.04 10.11
CA LEU A 83 -6.62 5.73 9.60
C LEU A 83 -7.54 5.24 10.72
N PRO A 84 -8.87 5.35 10.59
CA PRO A 84 -9.80 4.73 11.55
C PRO A 84 -9.60 3.21 11.62
N ASN A 85 -9.84 2.64 12.80
CA ASN A 85 -9.93 1.18 12.94
C ASN A 85 -11.08 0.65 12.08
N GLY A 86 -10.89 -0.54 11.50
CA GLY A 86 -11.96 -1.19 10.76
C GLY A 86 -11.48 -2.32 9.86
N THR A 87 -12.42 -2.88 9.11
CA THR A 87 -12.20 -4.02 8.23
C THR A 87 -12.43 -3.65 6.77
N GLY A 88 -11.94 -4.51 5.87
CA GLY A 88 -12.19 -4.42 4.44
C GLY A 88 -11.36 -3.39 3.69
N TYR A 89 -10.29 -2.88 4.31
CA TYR A 89 -9.33 -2.01 3.65
C TYR A 89 -8.54 -2.77 2.58
N GLN A 90 -8.13 -2.08 1.53
CA GLN A 90 -7.21 -2.58 0.52
C GLN A 90 -6.15 -1.51 0.26
N LEU A 91 -5.00 -1.96 -0.21
CA LEU A 91 -4.01 -1.08 -0.78
C LEU A 91 -4.22 -1.05 -2.29
N GLU A 92 -4.48 0.13 -2.82
CA GLU A 92 -4.41 0.43 -4.23
C GLU A 92 -3.00 0.91 -4.57
N ILE A 93 -2.44 0.40 -5.66
CA ILE A 93 -1.17 0.84 -6.22
C ILE A 93 -1.47 1.29 -7.64
N PHE A 94 -1.25 2.58 -7.92
CA PHE A 94 -1.61 3.20 -9.19
C PHE A 94 -0.39 3.84 -9.86
N ASN A 95 -0.26 3.65 -11.17
CA ASN A 95 0.75 4.30 -11.99
C ASN A 95 0.08 5.35 -12.89
N TYR A 96 0.49 6.61 -12.75
CA TYR A 96 -0.01 7.70 -13.58
C TYR A 96 0.59 7.70 -14.99
N CYS A 97 1.79 7.16 -15.13
CA CYS A 97 2.48 7.09 -16.40
C CYS A 97 2.23 5.69 -16.96
N SER A 98 1.67 5.59 -18.17
CA SER A 98 1.38 4.29 -18.82
C SER A 98 2.68 3.56 -19.22
N PHE A 99 3.51 3.21 -18.25
CA PHE A 99 4.74 2.46 -18.39
C PHE A 99 4.73 1.25 -17.46
N HIS A 100 5.57 0.28 -17.78
CA HIS A 100 5.76 -0.88 -16.92
C HIS A 100 6.46 -0.46 -15.62
N SER A 101 5.81 -0.79 -14.50
CA SER A 101 6.38 -0.60 -13.16
C SER A 101 6.10 -1.84 -12.34
N THR A 102 7.02 -2.23 -11.46
CA THR A 102 6.87 -3.40 -10.60
C THR A 102 7.34 -3.10 -9.21
N GLY A 103 6.87 -3.85 -8.23
CA GLY A 103 7.40 -3.71 -6.88
C GLY A 103 6.96 -4.82 -5.95
N LYS A 104 7.53 -4.75 -4.76
CA LYS A 104 7.32 -5.70 -3.68
C LYS A 104 7.19 -4.93 -2.39
N ILE A 105 6.09 -5.12 -1.68
CA ILE A 105 5.81 -4.41 -0.44
C ILE A 105 5.34 -5.37 0.64
N TRP A 106 5.59 -4.98 1.89
CA TRP A 106 5.06 -5.58 3.10
C TRP A 106 4.11 -4.60 3.74
N ILE A 107 2.90 -5.07 4.01
CA ILE A 107 1.89 -4.36 4.79
C ILE A 107 2.05 -4.82 6.23
N GLU A 108 2.63 -3.97 7.08
CA GLU A 108 2.89 -4.22 8.49
C GLU A 108 1.79 -3.60 9.36
N LYS A 109 1.10 -4.43 10.13
CA LYS A 109 0.24 -3.95 11.22
C LYS A 109 1.12 -3.49 12.37
N ASN A 110 0.85 -2.30 12.90
CA ASN A 110 1.54 -1.83 14.10
C ASN A 110 0.92 -2.51 15.32
N GLU A 111 1.76 -3.20 16.11
CA GLU A 111 1.35 -3.75 17.39
C GLU A 111 0.94 -2.63 18.35
N ASP A 112 -0.07 -2.89 19.15
CA ASP A 112 -0.50 -1.99 20.21
C ASP A 112 0.59 -1.94 21.28
N LEU A 113 1.32 -0.81 21.35
CA LEU A 113 2.37 -0.61 22.35
C LEU A 113 1.82 -0.60 23.79
N SER A 114 0.52 -0.42 23.99
CA SER A 114 -0.10 -0.47 25.31
C SER A 114 -0.11 -1.88 25.93
N LYS A 115 0.04 -2.93 25.13
CA LYS A 115 0.06 -4.34 25.61
C LYS A 115 1.44 -4.84 26.05
N LYS A 116 2.50 -4.03 25.91
CA LYS A 116 3.86 -4.40 26.34
C LYS A 116 4.20 -3.94 27.77
N ILE A 117 3.30 -3.24 28.46
CA ILE A 117 3.52 -2.68 29.80
C ILE A 117 2.64 -3.36 30.87
N SER A 118 1.92 -4.44 30.51
CA SER A 118 1.06 -5.20 31.44
C SER A 118 1.68 -6.52 31.86
#